data_AF-A0A3D2UXY9-F1
#
_entry.id   AF-A0A3D2UXY9-F1
#
_cell.length_a   1.000
_cell.length_b   1.000
_cell.length_c   1.000
_cell.angle_alpha   90.00
_cell.angle_beta   90.00
_cell.angle_gamma   90.00
#
_symmetry.space_group_name_H-M   'P 1'
#
loop_
_entity.id
_entity.type
_entity.pdbx_description
1 polymer ?
#
loop_
_entity_poly.entity_id
_entity_poly.type
_entity_poly.pdbx_seq_one_letter_code
_entity_poly.pdbx_strand_id
1 'polypeptide(L)'
;DAPTLMEMGIPYDLGAKFIFVGPAGMPANVRKTLADAIGGVINDPSTKASKFVSARYGGPEVITGKKLDKFIQANIEDSKKLMKVWK
;
A
#
# COMPACT_ATOMS: atom_id res chain seq x y z
N ASP A 1 21.96 -7.13 7.84
CA ASP A 1 21.02 -6.51 6.90
C ASP A 1 21.64 -5.31 6.23
N ALA A 2 21.24 -5.04 4.99
CA ALA A 2 21.62 -3.81 4.30
C ALA A 2 20.85 -2.62 4.90
N PRO A 3 21.46 -1.43 5.02
CA PRO A 3 20.75 -0.26 5.52
C PRO A 3 19.65 0.16 4.54
N THR A 4 18.56 0.67 5.09
CA THR A 4 17.48 1.33 4.35
C THR A 4 17.94 2.67 3.79
N LEU A 5 17.24 3.18 2.78
CA LEU A 5 17.49 4.52 2.23
C LEU A 5 17.38 5.60 3.31
N MET A 6 16.45 5.45 4.26
CA MET A 6 16.28 6.37 5.38
C MET A 6 17.49 6.37 6.31
N GLU A 7 18.06 5.20 6.62
CA GLU A 7 19.30 5.09 7.39
C GLU A 7 20.50 5.69 6.67
N MET A 8 20.43 5.78 5.33
CA MET A 8 21.42 6.48 4.50
C MET A 8 21.12 7.98 4.32
N GLY A 9 20.09 8.52 4.99
CA GLY A 9 19.73 9.93 4.93
C GLY A 9 18.90 10.34 3.71
N ILE A 10 18.36 9.37 2.96
CA ILE A 10 17.45 9.61 1.84
C ILE A 10 16.01 9.47 2.36
N PRO A 11 15.24 10.57 2.51
CA PRO A 11 13.94 10.57 3.19
C PRO A 11 12.80 10.17 2.24
N TYR A 12 13.04 9.21 1.35
CA TYR A 12 12.05 8.74 0.37
C TYR A 12 12.01 7.21 0.38
N ASP A 13 10.79 6.67 0.42
CA ASP A 13 10.57 5.24 0.27
C ASP A 13 10.56 4.86 -1.22
N LEU A 14 11.11 3.69 -1.54
CA LEU A 14 11.11 3.12 -2.89
C LEU A 14 10.41 1.76 -2.83
N GLY A 15 9.19 1.72 -3.37
CA GLY A 15 8.40 0.50 -3.40
C GLY A 15 7.15 0.65 -4.26
N ALA A 16 6.56 -0.49 -4.61
CA ALA A 16 5.28 -0.56 -5.28
C ALA A 16 4.26 -1.26 -4.37
N LYS A 17 3.04 -0.73 -4.31
CA LYS A 17 1.90 -1.38 -3.66
C LYS A 17 0.78 -1.57 -4.69
N PHE A 18 0.07 -2.69 -4.58
CA PHE A 18 -1.16 -2.92 -5.34
C PHE A 18 -2.33 -2.31 -4.57
N ILE A 19 -3.22 -1.61 -5.28
CA ILE A 19 -4.36 -0.91 -4.67
C ILE A 19 -5.67 -1.30 -5.34
N PHE A 20 -6.69 -1.48 -4.52
CA PHE A 20 -8.09 -1.58 -4.96
C PHE A 20 -8.78 -0.24 -4.71
N VAL A 21 -9.41 0.31 -5.75
CA VAL A 21 -10.08 1.61 -5.69
C VAL A 21 -11.54 1.44 -6.05
N GLY A 22 -12.43 1.89 -5.17
CA GLY A 22 -13.87 1.97 -5.46
C GLY A 22 -14.22 3.26 -6.20
N PRO A 23 -15.34 3.28 -6.96
CA PRO A 23 -15.82 4.50 -7.61
C PRO A 23 -16.10 5.63 -6.61
N ALA A 24 -16.02 6.87 -7.12
CA ALA A 24 -16.41 8.05 -6.37
C ALA A 24 -17.87 7.94 -5.89
N GLY A 25 -18.13 8.38 -4.67
CA GLY A 25 -19.47 8.31 -4.06
C GLY A 25 -19.87 6.93 -3.51
N MET A 26 -18.99 5.92 -3.57
CA MET A 26 -19.24 4.62 -2.95
C MET A 26 -19.61 4.78 -1.45
N PRO A 27 -20.73 4.18 -0.99
CA PRO A 27 -21.10 4.23 0.42
C PRO A 27 -19.99 3.70 1.34
N ALA A 28 -19.77 4.39 2.46
CA ALA A 28 -18.65 4.10 3.34
C ALA A 28 -18.70 2.68 3.93
N ASN A 29 -19.90 2.16 4.21
CA ASN A 29 -20.10 0.79 4.68
C ASN A 29 -19.71 -0.23 3.60
N VAL A 30 -20.13 -0.02 2.34
CA VAL A 30 -19.78 -0.90 1.21
C VAL A 30 -18.27 -0.93 1.00
N ARG A 31 -17.63 0.25 1.01
CA ARG A 31 -16.17 0.36 0.89
C ARG A 31 -15.46 -0.41 1.99
N LYS A 32 -15.95 -0.29 3.24
CA LYS A 32 -15.38 -0.99 4.39
C LYS A 32 -15.55 -2.51 4.26
N THR A 33 -16.75 -2.98 3.93
CA THR A 33 -17.04 -4.41 3.79
C THR A 33 -16.13 -5.06 2.73
N LEU A 34 -15.94 -4.41 1.59
CA LEU A 34 -15.03 -4.91 0.55
C LEU A 34 -13.58 -4.92 1.02
N ALA A 35 -13.12 -3.84 1.64
CA ALA A 35 -11.76 -3.75 2.17
C ALA A 35 -11.48 -4.83 3.22
N ASP A 36 -12.43 -5.07 4.13
CA ASP A 36 -12.32 -6.10 5.17
C ASP A 36 -12.29 -7.51 4.55
N ALA A 37 -13.14 -7.79 3.56
CA ALA A 37 -13.17 -9.08 2.88
C ALA A 37 -11.87 -9.37 2.12
N ILE A 38 -11.37 -8.39 1.35
CA ILE A 38 -10.11 -8.51 0.62
C ILE A 38 -8.94 -8.68 1.60
N GLY A 39 -8.91 -7.87 2.66
CA GLY A 39 -7.90 -7.95 3.72
C GLY A 39 -7.91 -9.29 4.44
N GLY A 40 -9.10 -9.85 4.69
CA GLY A 40 -9.26 -11.19 5.27
C GLY A 40 -8.65 -12.28 4.40
N VAL A 41 -8.94 -12.28 3.10
CA VAL A 41 -8.39 -13.28 2.15
C VAL A 41 -6.87 -13.21 2.11
N ILE A 42 -6.29 -12.01 2.00
CA ILE A 42 -4.84 -11.89 1.83
C ILE A 42 -4.07 -12.17 3.12
N ASN A 43 -4.64 -11.87 4.29
CA ASN A 43 -4.01 -12.15 5.59
C ASN A 43 -4.21 -13.59 6.07
N ASP A 44 -5.16 -14.33 5.51
CA ASP A 44 -5.33 -15.75 5.84
C ASP A 44 -4.29 -16.61 5.09
N PRO A 45 -3.29 -17.19 5.80
CA PRO A 45 -2.21 -17.95 5.18
C PRO A 45 -2.67 -19.25 4.53
N SER A 46 -3.91 -19.69 4.78
CA SER A 46 -4.48 -20.88 4.13
C SER A 46 -4.85 -20.61 2.67
N THR A 47 -5.12 -19.35 2.30
CA THR A 47 -5.59 -18.98 0.97
C THR A 47 -4.50 -19.03 -0.08
N LYS A 48 -4.89 -19.27 -1.34
CA LYS A 48 -3.97 -19.24 -2.49
C LYS A 48 -3.33 -17.85 -2.65
N ALA A 49 -4.10 -16.80 -2.39
CA ALA A 49 -3.64 -15.42 -2.56
C ALA A 49 -2.55 -15.08 -1.54
N SER A 50 -2.74 -15.41 -0.26
CA SER A 50 -1.74 -15.19 0.78
C SER A 50 -0.46 -15.97 0.51
N LYS A 51 -0.58 -17.27 0.18
CA LYS A 51 0.58 -18.11 -0.19
C LYS A 51 1.39 -17.53 -1.35
N PHE A 52 0.70 -17.04 -2.38
CA PHE A 52 1.35 -16.44 -3.54
C PHE A 52 2.10 -15.15 -3.16
N VAL A 53 1.45 -14.24 -2.44
CA VAL A 53 2.06 -12.96 -2.06
C VAL A 53 3.23 -13.17 -1.10
N SER A 54 3.12 -14.09 -0.15
CA SER A 54 4.21 -14.44 0.75
C SER A 54 5.41 -15.01 -0.01
N ALA A 55 5.19 -15.95 -0.93
CA ALA A 55 6.27 -16.56 -1.70
C ALA A 55 6.99 -15.58 -2.63
N ARG A 56 6.29 -14.55 -3.15
CA ARG A 56 6.84 -13.67 -4.19
C ARG A 56 7.26 -12.29 -3.71
N TYR A 57 6.67 -11.81 -2.62
CA TYR A 57 6.80 -10.43 -2.14
C TYR A 57 7.06 -10.31 -0.63
N GLY A 58 7.27 -11.42 0.10
CA GLY A 58 7.60 -11.38 1.53
C GLY A 58 6.40 -11.22 2.47
N GLY A 59 5.19 -11.23 1.93
CA GLY A 59 3.94 -11.25 2.70
C GLY A 59 3.05 -10.04 2.42
N PRO A 60 1.78 -10.10 2.86
CA PRO A 60 0.85 -9.01 2.67
C PRO A 60 1.09 -7.87 3.68
N GLU A 61 0.97 -6.64 3.20
CA GLU A 61 0.85 -5.46 4.04
C GLU A 61 -0.49 -4.78 3.72
N VAL A 62 -1.49 -4.97 4.58
CA VAL A 62 -2.84 -4.46 4.33
C VAL A 62 -3.01 -3.07 4.92
N ILE A 63 -3.18 -2.08 4.04
CA ILE A 63 -3.50 -0.69 4.37
C ILE A 63 -4.87 -0.30 3.79
N THR A 64 -5.77 0.22 4.63
CA THR A 64 -7.14 0.55 4.22
C THR A 64 -7.65 1.85 4.88
N GLY A 65 -8.76 2.37 4.36
CA GLY A 65 -9.45 3.56 4.90
C GLY A 65 -8.52 4.77 5.08
N LYS A 66 -8.64 5.47 6.21
CA LYS A 66 -7.86 6.68 6.49
C LYS A 66 -6.33 6.46 6.45
N LYS A 67 -5.85 5.25 6.72
CA LYS A 67 -4.41 4.94 6.62
C LYS A 67 -3.97 4.94 5.16
N LEU A 68 -4.75 4.30 4.28
CA LEU A 68 -4.52 4.32 2.85
C LEU A 68 -4.63 5.75 2.28
N ASP A 69 -5.64 6.52 2.70
CA ASP A 69 -5.81 7.91 2.27
C ASP A 69 -4.56 8.76 2.59
N LYS A 70 -4.05 8.66 3.82
CA LYS A 70 -2.81 9.34 4.24
C LYS A 70 -1.59 8.87 3.45
N PHE A 71 -1.47 7.56 3.22
CA PHE A 71 -0.37 6.98 2.45
C PHE A 71 -0.35 7.54 1.02
N ILE A 72 -1.50 7.57 0.34
CA ILE A 72 -1.60 8.11 -1.01
C ILE A 72 -1.27 9.60 -1.04
N GLN A 73 -1.79 10.38 -0.09
CA GLN A 73 -1.49 11.82 -0.01
C GLN A 73 0.00 12.08 0.17
N ALA A 74 0.68 11.36 1.07
CA ALA A 74 2.12 11.46 1.26
C ALA A 74 2.91 11.12 -0.01
N ASN A 75 2.54 10.02 -0.69
CA ASN A 75 3.18 9.62 -1.95
C ASN A 75 3.02 10.68 -3.06
N ILE A 76 1.86 11.33 -3.15
CA ILE A 76 1.65 12.43 -4.11
C ILE A 76 2.56 13.61 -3.79
N GLU A 77 2.69 13.97 -2.51
CA GLU A 77 3.56 15.08 -2.08
C GLU A 77 5.03 14.81 -2.38
N ASP A 78 5.51 13.61 -2.07
CA ASP A 78 6.90 13.24 -2.33
C ASP A 78 7.17 13.11 -3.83
N SER A 79 6.25 12.52 -4.59
CA SER A 79 6.36 12.48 -6.06
C SER A 79 6.47 13.88 -6.66
N LYS A 80 5.69 14.85 -6.18
CA LYS A 80 5.79 16.25 -6.61
C LYS A 80 7.13 16.89 -6.29
N LYS A 81 7.77 16.54 -5.17
CA LYS A 81 9.12 17.03 -4.83
C LYS A 81 10.15 16.40 -5.78
N LEU A 82 10.10 15.08 -5.96
CA LEU A 82 11.03 14.33 -6.80
C LEU A 82 10.97 14.77 -8.27
N MET A 83 9.77 14.97 -8.82
CA MET A 83 9.61 15.45 -10.21
C MET A 83 10.22 16.83 -10.47
N LYS A 84 10.37 17.69 -9.44
CA LYS A 84 11.00 19.00 -9.60
C LYS A 84 12.52 18.93 -9.73
N VAL A 85 13.14 17.89 -9.15
CA VAL A 85 14.58 17.70 -9.13
C VAL A 85 15.08 16.75 -10.22
N TRP A 86 14.17 16.05 -10.91
CA TRP A 86 14.47 15.14 -12.03
C TRP A 86 14.88 15.85 -13.35
N LYS A 87 15.34 17.10 -13.29
CA LYS A 87 15.78 17.83 -14.49
C LYS A 87 17.06 17.26 -15.08
#